data_AF-A0A367JU60-F1
#
_entry.id   AF-A0A367JU60-F1
#
_cell.length_a   1.000
_cell.length_b   1.000
_cell.length_c   1.000
_cell.angle_alpha   90.00
_cell.angle_beta   90.00
_cell.angle_gamma   90.00
#
_symmetry.space_group_name_H-M   'P 1'
#
loop_
_entity.id
_entity.type
_entity.pdbx_description
1 polymer ?
#
loop_
_entity_poly.entity_id
_entity_poly.type
_entity_poly.pdbx_seq_one_letter_code
_entity_poly.pdbx_strand_id
1 'polypeptide(L)'
;MKTLLVFLVIAFNVICVYANSHCRSNAILRWWIDSSAGGLDVGTAVIMSGKDSQTIPTVTAMNALSDCAFNNHGCTGLWKGTYWRIQCNSGGMKWRRGEGNVEFNCSDGPYTCYNFGSL
;
A
#
# COMPACT_ATOMS: atom_id res chain seq x y z
N MET A 1 24.64 58.77 10.05
CA MET A 1 23.54 57.93 10.56
C MET A 1 23.29 56.83 9.54
N LYS A 2 23.41 55.57 9.96
CA LYS A 2 23.30 54.35 9.13
C LYS A 2 21.84 53.93 9.07
N THR A 3 21.24 53.88 7.88
CA THR A 3 19.93 53.24 7.70
C THR A 3 20.17 51.89 7.04
N LEU A 4 20.17 50.84 7.87
CA LEU A 4 20.37 49.45 7.46
C LEU A 4 19.02 48.94 6.91
N LEU A 5 18.93 48.78 5.59
CA LEU A 5 17.77 48.19 4.92
C LEU A 5 17.88 46.67 5.03
N VAL A 6 17.07 46.09 5.93
CA VAL A 6 16.97 44.64 6.13
C VAL A 6 16.10 44.07 5.02
N PHE A 7 16.73 43.47 4.00
CA PHE A 7 16.03 42.67 2.99
C PHE A 7 15.70 41.30 3.57
N LEU A 8 14.42 41.08 3.88
CA LEU A 8 13.86 39.80 4.27
C LEU A 8 13.73 38.91 3.01
N VAL A 9 14.74 38.09 2.73
CA VAL A 9 14.68 37.09 1.65
C VAL A 9 13.95 35.87 2.20
N ILE A 10 12.65 35.76 1.92
CA ILE A 10 11.86 34.56 2.18
C ILE A 10 12.29 33.51 1.16
N ALA A 11 13.23 32.65 1.53
CA ALA A 11 13.59 31.48 0.76
C ALA A 11 12.42 30.50 0.79
N PHE A 12 11.58 30.56 -0.26
CA PHE A 12 10.68 29.48 -0.62
C PHE A 12 11.52 28.21 -0.84
N ASN A 13 11.60 27.38 0.20
CA ASN A 13 12.05 26.00 0.05
C ASN A 13 10.95 25.25 -0.69
N VAL A 14 10.90 25.42 -2.01
CA VAL A 14 10.27 24.44 -2.89
C VAL A 14 11.14 23.20 -2.75
N ILE A 15 10.79 22.33 -1.80
CA ILE A 15 11.29 20.97 -1.77
C ILE A 15 10.70 20.35 -3.04
N CYS A 16 11.45 20.45 -4.13
CA CYS A 16 11.24 19.60 -5.29
C CYS A 16 11.43 18.18 -4.79
N VAL A 17 10.33 17.52 -4.43
CA VAL A 17 10.28 16.08 -4.33
C VAL A 17 10.45 15.60 -5.77
N TYR A 18 11.71 15.41 -6.18
CA TYR A 18 12.00 14.72 -7.42
C TYR A 18 11.26 13.40 -7.34
N ALA A 19 10.32 13.17 -8.25
CA ALA A 19 9.76 11.85 -8.45
C ALA A 19 10.93 10.94 -8.77
N ASN A 20 11.39 10.18 -7.78
CA ASN A 20 12.50 9.27 -7.98
C ASN A 20 12.00 8.25 -9.04
N SER A 21 12.78 8.07 -10.11
CA SER A 21 12.41 7.20 -11.23
C SER A 21 12.32 5.72 -10.83
N HIS A 22 12.72 5.39 -9.60
CA HIS A 22 12.54 4.10 -8.93
C HIS A 22 11.21 3.99 -8.16
N CYS A 23 10.43 5.06 -8.01
CA CYS A 23 9.19 5.11 -7.22
C CYS A 23 7.94 4.61 -7.92
N ARG A 24 8.02 4.30 -9.22
CA ARG A 24 6.92 3.71 -9.98
C ARG A 24 6.95 2.20 -9.82
N SER A 25 6.74 1.69 -8.62
CA SER A 25 6.64 0.25 -8.41
C SER A 25 5.18 -0.16 -8.45
N ASN A 26 4.69 -0.44 -9.66
CA ASN A 26 3.45 -1.18 -9.86
C ASN A 26 3.63 -2.58 -9.29
N ALA A 27 2.94 -2.88 -8.20
CA ALA A 27 2.95 -4.17 -7.56
C ALA A 27 1.63 -4.90 -7.79
N ILE A 28 1.70 -6.14 -8.26
CA ILE A 28 0.51 -7.00 -8.35
C ILE A 28 0.28 -7.65 -6.99
N LEU A 29 -0.79 -7.25 -6.31
CA LEU A 29 -1.28 -7.87 -5.08
C LEU A 29 -2.32 -8.91 -5.41
N ARG A 30 -2.09 -10.15 -4.97
CA ARG A 30 -3.00 -11.28 -5.18
C ARG A 30 -3.40 -11.89 -3.84
N TRP A 31 -4.65 -12.28 -3.68
CA TRP A 31 -5.16 -12.83 -2.43
C TRP A 31 -6.13 -14.00 -2.63
N TRP A 32 -6.25 -14.79 -1.57
CA TRP A 32 -7.16 -15.93 -1.42
C TRP A 32 -7.62 -16.04 0.01
N ILE A 33 -8.93 -16.23 0.21
CA ILE A 33 -9.52 -16.56 1.50
C ILE A 33 -9.77 -18.06 1.60
N ASP A 34 -9.13 -18.68 2.59
CA ASP A 34 -9.20 -20.12 2.86
C ASP A 34 -10.37 -20.45 3.80
N SER A 35 -10.69 -19.54 4.73
CA SER A 35 -11.80 -19.72 5.67
C SER A 35 -12.45 -18.39 6.09
N SER A 36 -13.72 -18.48 6.46
CA SER A 36 -14.53 -17.34 6.93
C SER A 36 -15.31 -17.81 8.16
N ALA A 37 -14.95 -17.35 9.36
CA ALA A 37 -15.58 -17.76 10.61
C ALA A 37 -15.50 -16.66 11.67
N GLY A 38 -16.56 -16.53 12.49
CA GLY A 38 -16.55 -15.61 13.63
C GLY A 38 -16.33 -14.14 13.27
N GLY A 39 -16.76 -13.73 12.08
CA GLY A 39 -16.56 -12.34 11.62
C GLY A 39 -15.20 -12.07 10.98
N LEU A 40 -14.37 -13.10 10.76
CA LEU A 40 -13.02 -12.98 10.22
C LEU A 40 -12.86 -13.82 8.94
N ASP A 41 -12.23 -13.21 7.94
CA ASP A 41 -11.76 -13.87 6.72
C ASP A 41 -10.25 -14.12 6.86
N VAL A 42 -9.84 -15.38 6.78
CA VAL A 42 -8.45 -15.81 6.93
C VAL A 42 -7.97 -16.40 5.63
N GLY A 43 -6.75 -16.05 5.24
CA GLY A 43 -6.18 -16.56 4.01
C GLY A 43 -4.74 -16.16 3.77
N THR A 44 -4.43 -16.00 2.49
CA THR A 44 -3.09 -15.74 1.99
C THR A 44 -3.08 -14.57 1.02
N ALA A 45 -2.06 -13.71 1.10
CA ALA A 45 -1.78 -12.68 0.09
C ALA A 45 -0.32 -12.74 -0.37
N VAL A 46 -0.09 -12.43 -1.64
CA VAL A 46 1.23 -12.43 -2.29
C VAL A 46 1.38 -11.17 -3.13
N ILE A 47 2.57 -10.60 -3.17
CA ILE A 47 2.92 -9.60 -4.17
C ILE A 47 3.79 -10.26 -5.24
N MET A 48 3.33 -10.25 -6.49
CA MET A 48 3.98 -10.97 -7.58
C MET A 48 4.93 -10.13 -8.44
N SER A 49 4.80 -8.80 -8.42
CA SER A 49 5.61 -7.90 -9.25
C SER A 49 5.77 -6.54 -8.56
N GLY A 50 6.65 -5.68 -9.10
CA GLY A 50 7.11 -4.42 -8.51
C GLY A 50 8.63 -4.41 -8.46
N LYS A 51 9.29 -3.28 -8.76
CA LYS A 51 10.77 -3.23 -8.91
C LYS A 51 11.51 -3.71 -7.65
N ASP A 52 10.84 -3.77 -6.49
CA ASP A 52 11.38 -4.23 -5.22
C ASP A 52 10.31 -4.95 -4.34
N SER A 53 9.41 -5.75 -4.93
CA SER A 53 8.22 -6.36 -4.26
C SER A 53 8.43 -7.01 -2.88
N GLN A 54 9.66 -7.36 -2.51
CA GLN A 54 10.04 -7.99 -1.24
C GLN A 54 10.34 -7.00 -0.10
N THR A 55 10.44 -5.69 -0.37
CA THR A 55 10.80 -4.68 0.64
C THR A 55 9.59 -3.94 1.23
N ILE A 56 8.37 -4.24 0.76
CA ILE A 56 7.16 -3.55 1.20
C ILE A 56 6.87 -3.92 2.68
N PRO A 57 6.78 -2.93 3.59
CA PRO A 57 6.44 -3.18 4.98
C PRO A 57 5.10 -3.90 5.11
N THR A 58 5.01 -4.85 6.03
CA THR A 58 3.78 -5.64 6.23
C THR A 58 2.57 -4.75 6.52
N VAL A 59 2.74 -3.71 7.34
CA VAL A 59 1.67 -2.74 7.64
C VAL A 59 1.16 -2.06 6.37
N THR A 60 2.05 -1.59 5.50
CA THR A 60 1.71 -0.95 4.23
C THR A 60 0.97 -1.92 3.29
N ALA A 61 1.43 -3.16 3.18
CA ALA A 61 0.75 -4.19 2.38
C ALA A 61 -0.66 -4.51 2.90
N MET A 62 -0.84 -4.59 4.22
CA MET A 62 -2.13 -4.89 4.84
C MET A 62 -3.12 -3.74 4.73
N ASN A 63 -2.66 -2.49 4.87
CA ASN A 63 -3.49 -1.31 4.62
C ASN A 63 -3.94 -1.28 3.15
N ALA A 64 -3.03 -1.54 2.19
CA ALA A 64 -3.40 -1.60 0.78
C ALA A 64 -4.41 -2.71 0.49
N LEU A 65 -4.23 -3.90 1.07
CA LEU A 65 -5.20 -4.98 0.91
C LEU A 65 -6.58 -4.61 1.50
N SER A 66 -6.59 -4.03 2.70
CA SER A 66 -7.79 -3.52 3.36
C SER A 66 -8.54 -2.56 2.44
N ASP A 67 -7.82 -1.57 1.92
CA ASP A 67 -8.46 -0.46 1.23
C ASP A 67 -8.90 -0.84 -0.18
N CYS A 68 -8.05 -1.57 -0.89
CA CYS A 68 -8.28 -1.89 -2.29
C CYS A 68 -9.23 -3.07 -2.49
N ALA A 69 -9.12 -4.12 -1.64
CA ALA A 69 -9.82 -5.40 -1.83
C ALA A 69 -10.92 -5.69 -0.78
N PHE A 70 -10.81 -5.13 0.43
CA PHE A 70 -11.70 -5.43 1.56
C PHE A 70 -12.53 -4.22 2.03
N ASN A 71 -12.85 -3.27 1.14
CA ASN A 71 -13.73 -2.12 1.40
C ASN A 71 -13.36 -1.35 2.69
N ASN A 72 -12.07 -1.23 3.00
CA ASN A 72 -11.55 -0.61 4.23
C ASN A 72 -11.95 -1.33 5.53
N HIS A 73 -12.28 -2.63 5.49
CA HIS A 73 -12.64 -3.40 6.68
C HIS A 73 -11.45 -3.77 7.56
N GLY A 74 -10.23 -3.36 7.23
CA GLY A 74 -9.04 -3.64 8.02
C GLY A 74 -8.55 -5.05 7.81
N CYS A 75 -7.27 -5.16 7.45
CA CYS A 75 -6.56 -6.41 7.35
C CYS A 75 -5.32 -6.35 8.24
N THR A 76 -4.96 -7.49 8.78
CA THR A 76 -3.69 -7.73 9.45
C THR A 76 -3.02 -8.92 8.79
N GLY A 77 -1.71 -9.04 8.96
CA GLY A 77 -1.00 -10.15 8.40
C GLY A 77 0.38 -10.35 8.99
N LEU A 78 0.89 -11.56 8.77
CA LEU A 78 2.22 -11.97 9.19
C LEU A 78 2.99 -12.47 7.96
N TRP A 79 4.15 -11.87 7.69
CA TRP A 79 5.04 -12.31 6.62
C TRP A 79 5.60 -13.70 6.93
N LYS A 80 5.52 -14.60 5.94
CA LYS A 80 6.00 -15.99 6.01
C LYS A 80 7.18 -16.27 5.07
N GLY A 81 7.84 -15.22 4.58
CA GLY A 81 9.01 -15.32 3.70
C GLY A 81 8.67 -15.25 2.21
N THR A 82 7.54 -15.80 1.78
CA THR A 82 7.07 -15.72 0.38
C THR A 82 5.65 -15.16 0.22
N TYR A 83 4.87 -15.15 1.30
CA TYR A 83 3.50 -14.67 1.33
C TYR A 83 3.16 -14.10 2.71
N TRP A 84 2.08 -13.33 2.79
CA TRP A 84 1.44 -12.96 4.05
C TRP A 84 0.32 -13.94 4.36
N ARG A 85 0.31 -14.46 5.59
CA ARG A 85 -0.91 -15.03 6.15
C ARG A 85 -1.75 -13.86 6.64
N ILE A 86 -2.93 -13.68 6.05
CA ILE A 86 -3.79 -12.52 6.29
C ILE A 86 -5.00 -12.90 7.14
N GLN A 87 -5.49 -11.90 7.86
CA GLN A 87 -6.76 -11.93 8.56
C GLN A 87 -7.43 -10.57 8.39
N CYS A 88 -8.61 -10.56 7.76
CA CYS A 88 -9.39 -9.36 7.51
C CYS A 88 -10.76 -9.47 8.18
N ASN A 89 -11.38 -8.35 8.55
CA ASN A 89 -12.76 -8.41 9.03
C ASN A 89 -13.69 -8.79 7.88
N SER A 90 -14.59 -9.73 8.15
CA SER A 90 -15.52 -10.26 7.15
C SER A 90 -16.57 -9.23 6.72
N GLY A 91 -17.19 -9.48 5.56
CA GLY A 91 -18.29 -8.66 5.03
C GLY A 91 -17.84 -7.43 4.22
N GLY A 92 -16.55 -7.09 4.23
CA GLY A 92 -15.97 -6.04 3.40
C GLY A 92 -15.35 -6.51 2.09
N MET A 93 -15.32 -7.82 1.86
CA MET A 93 -14.57 -8.40 0.76
C MET A 93 -15.27 -8.20 -0.58
N LYS A 94 -14.55 -7.65 -1.57
CA LYS A 94 -15.03 -7.63 -2.97
C LYS A 94 -15.10 -9.05 -3.54
N TRP A 95 -14.04 -9.84 -3.37
CA TRP A 95 -13.91 -11.20 -3.96
C TRP A 95 -13.15 -12.15 -3.03
N ARG A 96 -13.57 -13.42 -2.91
CA ARG A 96 -12.85 -14.46 -2.12
C ARG A 96 -11.44 -14.75 -2.61
N ARG A 97 -11.22 -14.54 -3.90
CA ARG A 97 -9.93 -14.64 -4.57
C ARG A 97 -9.86 -13.52 -5.57
N GLY A 98 -8.72 -12.87 -5.66
CA GLY A 98 -8.56 -11.80 -6.63
C GLY A 98 -7.14 -11.33 -6.80
N GLU A 99 -7.01 -10.37 -7.71
CA GLU A 99 -5.78 -9.69 -8.04
C GLU A 99 -6.06 -8.21 -8.28
N GLY A 100 -5.08 -7.36 -7.97
CA GLY A 100 -5.10 -5.95 -8.31
C GLY A 100 -3.70 -5.36 -8.34
N ASN A 101 -3.56 -4.25 -9.05
CA ASN A 101 -2.32 -3.49 -9.08
C ASN A 101 -2.35 -2.43 -7.99
N VAL A 102 -1.26 -2.30 -7.25
CA VAL A 102 -1.05 -1.27 -6.24
C VAL A 102 0.21 -0.52 -6.62
N GLU A 103 0.09 0.78 -6.81
CA GLU A 103 1.25 1.67 -6.99
C GLU A 103 1.62 2.24 -5.62
N PHE A 104 2.74 1.80 -5.05
CA PHE A 104 3.24 2.32 -3.78
C PHE A 104 4.09 3.58 -4.03
N ASN A 105 3.84 4.67 -3.30
CA ASN A 105 4.73 5.83 -3.31
C ASN A 105 6.07 5.50 -2.60
N CYS A 106 7.09 6.29 -2.90
CA CYS A 106 8.47 6.11 -2.45
C CYS A 106 8.76 6.51 -1.01
N SER A 107 7.91 7.33 -0.41
CA SER A 107 7.74 7.33 1.03
C SER A 107 6.78 6.20 1.35
N ASP A 108 7.00 5.41 2.40
CA ASP A 108 6.20 4.23 2.78
C ASP A 108 4.66 4.46 3.00
N GLY A 109 4.09 5.57 2.50
CA GLY A 109 2.73 5.83 2.01
C GLY A 109 2.65 7.15 1.21
N PRO A 110 1.59 7.45 0.42
CA PRO A 110 0.35 6.71 0.07
C PRO A 110 0.49 5.73 -1.11
N TYR A 111 -0.46 4.81 -1.29
CA TYR A 111 -0.54 3.93 -2.46
C TYR A 111 -1.84 4.15 -3.25
N THR A 112 -1.85 3.79 -4.54
CA THR A 112 -3.04 3.89 -5.40
C THR A 112 -3.47 2.51 -5.89
N CYS A 113 -4.77 2.22 -5.79
CA CYS A 113 -5.37 0.95 -6.20
C CYS A 113 -5.82 1.00 -7.66
N TYR A 114 -5.46 0.00 -8.46
CA TYR A 114 -5.90 -0.12 -9.85
C TYR A 114 -6.29 -1.57 -10.17
N ASN A 115 -7.30 -1.73 -11.04
CA ASN A 115 -7.64 -3.01 -11.67
C ASN A 115 -7.85 -4.18 -10.70
N PHE A 116 -8.49 -3.93 -9.55
CA PHE A 116 -8.86 -5.00 -8.60
C PHE A 116 -10.05 -5.81 -9.14
N GLY A 117 -9.85 -7.11 -9.31
CA GLY A 117 -10.84 -8.04 -9.84
C GLY A 117 -10.77 -9.43 -9.22
N SER A 118 -11.80 -10.24 -9.46
CA SER A 118 -11.80 -11.66 -9.09
C SER A 118 -10.89 -12.47 -10.02
N LEU A 119 -10.27 -13.52 -9.49
CA LEU A 119 -9.52 -14.53 -10.26
C LEU A 119 -10.32 -15.82 -10.45
#